data_AF-A0A0U1QXB4-F1
#
_entry.id   AF-A0A0U1QXB4-F1
#
_cell.length_a   1.000
_cell.length_b   1.000
_cell.length_c   1.000
_cell.angle_alpha   90.00
_cell.angle_beta   90.00
_cell.angle_gamma   90.00
#
_symmetry.space_group_name_H-M   'P 1'
#
loop_
_entity.id
_entity.type
_entity.pdbx_description
1 polymer ?
#
loop_
_entity_poly.entity_id
_entity_poly.type
_entity_poly.pdbx_seq_one_letter_code
_entity_poly.pdbx_strand_id
1 'polypeptide(L)'
;MILTTPVDSQKQAFPLAGSIQTQPESSQSDISSSDFAERIPVSISNIGNKDIQSVSGRKLHVFLKVGRDFTTWIKARIKQYGFKEGVDYVIVEDLSTPVSGSAKSRQQVEHDYVLSLDMGKELSMVERNEQGKAARRYFIDCEERLRRVAPEEYSAALMDWRKNRVAACEDHKSMSEAVADIGEREGWRTLKAGGVNVTTKSTLRAILADWLQRSGSLEIWRVAQATGWQCGAYIMPDGEIIGTPEKPVLFNGRSAAAAGYVVKGTPESWRDSVARLARGNPSMMAGIGAALAAPLIGLAGADGFGIHFYEQSSSGKTTTANIASSLYGEPDALRLTWFGTALGIANEAAAHNDGLMPLDEVGQGADPDSVANPTGKRTRLSA
;
A
#
# COMPACT_ATOMS: atom_id res chain seq x y z
N MET A 1 -25.21 33.28 60.02
CA MET A 1 -26.47 32.73 60.55
C MET A 1 -26.96 31.70 59.54
N ILE A 2 -26.85 30.41 59.91
CA ILE A 2 -27.56 29.18 59.46
C ILE A 2 -27.99 29.08 57.96
N LEU A 3 -27.71 28.05 57.15
CA LEU A 3 -27.87 26.59 57.33
C LEU A 3 -27.09 25.78 56.26
N THR A 4 -26.61 24.62 56.70
CA THR A 4 -26.22 23.37 55.99
C THR A 4 -27.40 22.73 55.25
N THR A 5 -27.31 21.98 54.13
CA THR A 5 -26.85 20.57 53.93
C THR A 5 -27.05 20.14 52.44
N PRO A 6 -26.52 18.99 51.97
CA PRO A 6 -26.26 18.66 50.55
C PRO A 6 -27.35 17.80 49.86
N VAL A 7 -27.25 17.66 48.53
CA VAL A 7 -28.11 16.79 47.69
C VAL A 7 -27.32 15.58 47.18
N ASP A 8 -27.97 14.43 47.38
CA ASP A 8 -27.51 13.08 47.15
C ASP A 8 -27.95 12.52 45.79
N SER A 9 -27.36 11.39 45.44
CA SER A 9 -27.36 10.73 44.13
C SER A 9 -28.62 9.90 43.86
N GLN A 10 -29.24 10.01 42.67
CA GLN A 10 -30.04 8.92 42.08
C GLN A 10 -29.99 8.93 40.53
N LYS A 11 -29.47 7.83 39.96
CA LYS A 11 -29.66 7.43 38.57
C LYS A 11 -30.97 6.63 38.47
N GLN A 12 -31.88 7.02 37.57
CA GLN A 12 -32.98 6.18 37.11
C GLN A 12 -32.90 5.98 35.60
N ALA A 13 -33.10 4.72 35.21
CA ALA A 13 -33.10 4.20 33.85
C ALA A 13 -34.50 4.24 33.23
N PHE A 14 -34.58 4.33 31.89
CA PHE A 14 -35.71 3.88 31.06
C PHE A 14 -35.21 3.59 29.62
N PRO A 15 -35.93 2.77 28.82
CA PRO A 15 -35.34 1.65 28.08
C PRO A 15 -35.43 1.83 26.56
N LEU A 16 -34.55 1.12 25.81
CA LEU A 16 -34.68 0.95 24.37
C LEU A 16 -34.77 -0.55 24.06
N ALA A 17 -36.01 -1.00 23.82
CA ALA A 17 -36.29 -2.26 23.13
C ALA A 17 -36.40 -1.96 21.63
N GLY A 18 -35.48 -2.53 20.85
CA GLY A 18 -35.45 -2.49 19.40
C GLY A 18 -34.52 -3.59 18.94
N SER A 19 -35.09 -4.77 18.71
CA SER A 19 -34.46 -6.06 18.48
C SER A 19 -33.45 -6.05 17.32
N ILE A 20 -32.17 -6.13 17.66
CA ILE A 20 -31.14 -6.72 16.80
C ILE A 20 -31.39 -8.22 16.86
N GLN A 21 -31.83 -8.82 15.76
CA GLN A 21 -31.78 -10.27 15.59
C GLN A 21 -30.30 -10.68 15.54
N THR A 22 -29.76 -11.02 16.70
CA THR A 22 -28.57 -11.85 16.83
C THR A 22 -28.88 -13.20 16.18
N GLN A 23 -28.25 -13.46 15.04
CA GLN A 23 -28.15 -14.82 14.52
C GLN A 23 -27.37 -15.70 15.52
N PRO A 24 -27.71 -16.99 15.60
CA PRO A 24 -27.49 -17.80 16.78
C PRO A 24 -26.01 -18.10 17.01
N GLU A 25 -25.66 -18.25 18.29
CA GLU A 25 -24.46 -18.96 18.74
C GLU A 25 -24.38 -20.30 18.02
N SER A 26 -23.59 -20.34 16.94
CA SER A 26 -23.06 -21.59 16.43
C SER A 26 -21.74 -21.81 17.15
N SER A 27 -21.77 -22.78 18.05
CA SER A 27 -20.63 -23.41 18.71
C SER A 27 -19.45 -23.57 17.75
N GLN A 28 -18.53 -22.61 17.75
CA GLN A 28 -17.20 -22.77 17.18
C GLN A 28 -16.27 -23.10 18.34
N SER A 29 -15.76 -24.33 18.29
CA SER A 29 -14.75 -24.87 19.18
C SER A 29 -13.62 -23.87 19.41
N ASP A 30 -13.36 -23.55 20.67
CA ASP A 30 -12.08 -23.02 21.14
C ASP A 30 -10.96 -23.99 20.75
N ILE A 31 -10.45 -23.88 19.52
CA ILE A 31 -9.15 -24.45 19.18
C ILE A 31 -8.15 -23.47 19.75
N SER A 32 -7.63 -23.79 20.93
CA SER A 32 -6.72 -22.95 21.72
C SER A 32 -5.58 -22.41 20.86
N SER A 33 -5.28 -21.12 21.00
CA SER A 33 -4.12 -20.45 20.39
C SER A 33 -2.79 -21.22 20.51
N SER A 34 -2.63 -22.11 21.48
CA SER A 34 -1.46 -22.97 21.64
C SER A 34 -1.30 -24.02 20.53
N ASP A 35 -2.39 -24.58 19.99
CA ASP A 35 -2.33 -25.57 18.89
C ASP A 35 -1.80 -24.93 17.60
N PHE A 36 -2.15 -23.66 17.36
CA PHE A 36 -1.64 -22.91 16.20
C PHE A 36 -0.17 -22.53 16.35
N ALA A 37 0.26 -22.12 17.55
CA ALA A 37 1.65 -21.78 17.81
C ALA A 37 2.61 -22.98 17.66
N GLU A 38 2.14 -24.19 17.96
CA GLU A 38 2.90 -25.42 17.72
C GLU A 38 2.99 -25.77 16.23
N ARG A 39 1.89 -25.59 15.48
CA ARG A 39 1.78 -26.02 14.08
C ARG A 39 2.35 -25.01 13.08
N ILE A 40 2.18 -23.72 13.33
CA ILE A 40 2.68 -22.60 12.52
C ILE A 40 3.31 -21.53 13.44
N PRO A 41 4.48 -21.82 14.04
CA PRO A 41 5.15 -20.87 14.93
C PRO A 41 5.53 -19.60 14.17
N VAL A 42 5.19 -18.45 14.75
CA VAL A 42 5.67 -17.14 14.30
C VAL A 42 6.95 -16.83 15.06
N SER A 43 8.04 -16.62 14.35
CA SER A 43 9.35 -16.29 14.91
C SER A 43 9.87 -14.97 14.32
N ILE A 44 10.93 -14.42 14.88
CA ILE A 44 11.67 -13.33 14.24
C ILE A 44 12.81 -13.96 13.42
N SER A 45 12.96 -13.54 12.17
CA SER A 45 14.07 -13.97 11.30
C SER A 45 14.63 -12.81 10.50
N ASN A 46 15.91 -12.91 10.15
CA ASN A 46 16.56 -11.89 9.35
C ASN A 46 16.26 -12.12 7.86
N ILE A 47 15.52 -11.20 7.25
CA ILE A 47 15.21 -11.18 5.82
C ILE A 47 15.70 -9.84 5.28
N GLY A 48 16.70 -9.87 4.39
CA GLY A 48 17.26 -8.65 3.78
C GLY A 48 17.89 -7.68 4.78
N ASN A 49 18.62 -8.19 5.78
CA ASN A 49 19.21 -7.42 6.88
C ASN A 49 18.19 -6.75 7.82
N LYS A 50 16.93 -7.20 7.81
CA LYS A 50 15.88 -6.72 8.72
C LYS A 50 15.33 -7.88 9.53
N ASP A 51 15.15 -7.66 10.83
CA ASP A 51 14.51 -8.62 11.72
C ASP A 51 13.00 -8.50 11.55
N ILE A 52 12.38 -9.48 10.89
CA ILE A 52 10.96 -9.48 10.58
C ILE A 52 10.26 -10.71 11.13
N GLN A 53 8.97 -10.57 11.44
CA GLN A 53 8.13 -11.71 11.80
C GLN A 53 8.01 -12.65 10.59
N SER A 54 8.28 -13.91 10.85
CA SER A 54 8.43 -14.92 9.83
C SER A 54 7.76 -16.23 10.22
N VAL A 55 7.47 -17.04 9.20
CA VAL A 55 6.94 -18.40 9.34
C VAL A 55 7.67 -19.34 8.40
N SER A 56 7.79 -20.60 8.81
CA SER A 56 8.29 -21.67 7.93
C SER A 56 7.28 -21.96 6.82
N GLY A 57 7.73 -21.88 5.57
CA GLY A 57 6.93 -22.18 4.39
C GLY A 57 6.46 -23.64 4.38
N ARG A 58 7.30 -24.58 4.82
CA ARG A 58 6.92 -25.99 4.96
C ARG A 58 5.84 -26.20 6.00
N LYS A 59 5.98 -25.62 7.19
CA LYS A 59 4.97 -25.73 8.25
C LYS A 59 3.64 -25.12 7.78
N LEU A 60 3.69 -23.97 7.12
CA LEU A 60 2.52 -23.34 6.53
C LEU A 60 1.87 -24.23 5.46
N HIS A 61 2.64 -24.81 4.55
CA HIS A 61 2.14 -25.72 3.50
C HIS A 61 1.42 -26.94 4.09
N VAL A 62 2.03 -27.59 5.08
CA VAL A 62 1.42 -28.73 5.80
C VAL A 62 0.13 -28.31 6.48
N PHE A 63 0.12 -27.14 7.13
CA PHE A 63 -1.07 -26.61 7.79
C PHE A 63 -2.21 -26.32 6.81
N LEU A 64 -1.90 -25.71 5.66
CA LEU A 64 -2.86 -25.37 4.61
C LEU A 64 -3.43 -26.59 3.89
N LYS A 65 -2.87 -27.79 4.10
CA LYS A 65 -3.27 -29.06 3.45
C LYS A 65 -3.29 -28.97 1.93
N VAL A 66 -2.29 -28.31 1.36
CA VAL A 66 -2.16 -28.16 -0.10
C VAL A 66 -1.77 -29.50 -0.72
N GLY A 67 -2.52 -29.95 -1.72
CA GLY A 67 -2.29 -31.26 -2.36
C GLY A 67 -1.07 -31.34 -3.28
N ARG A 68 -0.51 -30.21 -3.71
CA ARG A 68 0.74 -30.15 -4.50
C ARG A 68 1.95 -30.28 -3.56
N ASP A 69 3.05 -30.85 -4.06
CA ASP A 69 4.29 -30.90 -3.29
C ASP A 69 4.82 -29.50 -2.98
N PHE A 70 5.49 -29.35 -1.83
CA PHE A 70 5.93 -28.06 -1.31
C PHE A 70 6.78 -27.27 -2.31
N THR A 71 7.78 -27.91 -2.93
CA THR A 71 8.71 -27.25 -3.85
C THR A 71 8.01 -26.70 -5.09
N THR A 72 7.12 -27.49 -5.69
CA THR A 72 6.33 -27.03 -6.85
C THR A 72 5.34 -25.96 -6.44
N TRP A 73 4.70 -26.10 -5.29
CA TRP A 73 3.74 -25.13 -4.77
C TRP A 73 4.39 -23.78 -4.52
N ILE A 74 5.47 -23.73 -3.73
CA ILE A 74 6.09 -22.46 -3.32
C ILE A 74 6.69 -21.72 -4.53
N LYS A 75 7.38 -22.43 -5.44
CA LYS A 75 7.93 -21.82 -6.66
C LYS A 75 6.84 -21.29 -7.58
N ALA A 76 5.71 -21.99 -7.69
CA ALA A 76 4.58 -21.51 -8.47
C ALA A 76 3.97 -20.24 -7.87
N ARG A 77 3.80 -20.18 -6.54
CA ARG A 77 3.26 -19.02 -5.84
C ARG A 77 4.19 -17.82 -5.91
N ILE A 78 5.49 -18.01 -5.70
CA ILE A 78 6.53 -16.98 -5.89
C ILE A 78 6.44 -16.36 -7.27
N LYS A 79 6.38 -17.18 -8.31
CA LYS A 79 6.29 -16.69 -9.69
C LYS A 79 4.95 -15.99 -10.00
N GLN A 80 3.84 -16.52 -9.47
CA GLN A 80 2.50 -16.02 -9.76
C GLN A 80 2.25 -14.65 -9.12
N TYR A 81 2.71 -14.45 -7.88
CA TYR A 81 2.47 -13.23 -7.10
C TYR A 81 3.66 -12.28 -7.07
N GLY A 82 4.80 -12.66 -7.65
CA GLY A 82 5.96 -11.78 -7.81
C GLY A 82 6.76 -11.57 -6.53
N PHE A 83 6.72 -12.52 -5.58
CA PHE A 83 7.49 -12.45 -4.34
C PHE A 83 9.00 -12.41 -4.61
N LYS A 84 9.72 -11.57 -3.87
CA LYS A 84 11.16 -11.30 -4.03
C LYS A 84 11.97 -11.90 -2.89
N GLU A 85 13.04 -12.60 -3.26
CA GLU A 85 14.02 -13.11 -2.29
C GLU A 85 14.75 -11.93 -1.61
N GLY A 86 14.96 -12.03 -0.30
CA GLY A 86 15.53 -10.96 0.53
C GLY A 86 14.54 -9.86 0.92
N VAL A 87 13.28 -9.92 0.44
CA VAL A 87 12.20 -9.01 0.87
C VAL A 87 11.05 -9.81 1.47
N ASP A 88 10.50 -10.76 0.72
CA ASP A 88 9.32 -11.53 1.11
C ASP A 88 9.70 -12.88 1.71
N TYR A 89 10.86 -13.43 1.33
CA TYR A 89 11.36 -14.70 1.85
C TYR A 89 12.88 -14.81 1.76
N VAL A 90 13.44 -15.76 2.50
CA VAL A 90 14.82 -16.28 2.31
C VAL A 90 14.80 -17.80 2.28
N ILE A 91 15.73 -18.39 1.53
CA ILE A 91 15.86 -19.85 1.44
C ILE A 91 16.85 -20.29 2.52
N VAL A 92 16.44 -21.24 3.35
CA VAL A 92 17.27 -21.84 4.40
C VAL A 92 17.46 -23.32 4.10
N GLU A 93 18.67 -23.82 4.33
CA GLU A 93 18.99 -25.23 4.21
C GLU A 93 18.83 -25.91 5.57
N ASP A 94 17.87 -26.84 5.66
CA ASP A 94 17.67 -27.69 6.81
C ASP A 94 18.14 -29.13 6.52
N LEU A 95 18.41 -29.89 7.58
CA LEU A 95 18.69 -31.33 7.48
C LEU A 95 17.37 -32.10 7.64
N SER A 96 17.03 -32.93 6.66
CA SER A 96 15.82 -33.76 6.71
C SER A 96 15.84 -34.71 7.92
N THR A 97 14.71 -34.91 8.59
CA THR A 97 14.60 -35.95 9.64
C THR A 97 14.70 -37.37 9.04
N PRO A 98 15.51 -38.27 9.63
CA PRO A 98 15.66 -39.63 9.14
C PRO A 98 14.33 -40.41 9.22
N VAL A 99 13.95 -41.07 8.13
CA VAL A 99 12.77 -41.94 8.09
C VAL A 99 13.09 -43.26 8.80
N SER A 100 12.50 -43.45 9.99
CA SER A 100 12.65 -44.69 10.76
C SER A 100 12.11 -45.89 9.96
N GLY A 101 12.94 -46.93 9.80
CA GLY A 101 12.58 -48.17 9.09
C GLY A 101 13.13 -48.31 7.66
N SER A 102 13.87 -47.33 7.12
CA SER A 102 14.53 -47.43 5.81
C SER A 102 16.03 -47.69 5.93
N ALA A 103 16.53 -48.74 5.29
CA ALA A 103 17.97 -49.04 5.19
C ALA A 103 18.77 -47.96 4.42
N LYS A 104 18.09 -46.98 3.81
CA LYS A 104 18.68 -45.79 3.15
C LYS A 104 18.41 -44.48 3.91
N SER A 105 18.34 -44.52 5.24
CA SER A 105 18.19 -43.35 6.11
C SER A 105 19.46 -42.48 6.14
N ARG A 106 19.73 -41.72 5.08
CA ARG A 106 20.69 -40.60 5.10
C ARG A 106 19.93 -39.28 5.24
N GLN A 107 20.38 -38.38 6.11
CA GLN A 107 19.89 -37.01 6.15
C GLN A 107 20.19 -36.35 4.79
N GLN A 108 19.16 -35.81 4.16
CA GLN A 108 19.25 -35.03 2.94
C GLN A 108 19.14 -33.55 3.28
N VAL A 109 19.82 -32.70 2.51
CA VAL A 109 19.61 -31.26 2.58
C VAL A 109 18.22 -30.98 2.02
N GLU A 110 17.39 -30.35 2.84
CA GLU A 110 16.02 -29.99 2.51
C GLU A 110 15.89 -28.46 2.60
N HIS A 111 15.49 -27.82 1.50
CA HIS A 111 15.32 -26.37 1.49
C HIS A 111 13.97 -26.00 2.11
N ASP A 112 13.97 -25.13 3.12
CA ASP A 112 12.78 -24.41 3.57
C ASP A 112 12.81 -22.96 3.09
N TYR A 113 11.64 -22.36 3.01
CA TYR A 113 11.47 -20.95 2.69
C TYR A 113 10.98 -20.26 3.95
N VAL A 114 11.82 -19.44 4.57
CA VAL A 114 11.40 -18.58 5.68
C VAL A 114 10.66 -17.40 5.06
N LEU A 115 9.36 -17.34 5.30
CA LEU A 115 8.44 -16.39 4.69
C LEU A 115 8.18 -15.24 5.64
N SER A 116 8.07 -14.01 5.13
CA SER A 116 7.52 -12.89 5.90
C SER A 116 6.08 -13.20 6.31
N LEU A 117 5.63 -12.61 7.43
CA LEU A 117 4.26 -12.80 7.90
C LEU A 117 3.22 -12.30 6.88
N ASP A 118 3.54 -11.25 6.12
CA ASP A 118 2.73 -10.73 5.00
C ASP A 118 2.59 -11.73 3.86
N MET A 119 3.71 -12.31 3.40
CA MET A 119 3.70 -13.38 2.41
C MET A 119 2.88 -14.58 2.92
N GLY A 120 3.03 -14.96 4.18
CA GLY A 120 2.24 -16.02 4.81
C GLY A 120 0.73 -15.75 4.83
N LYS A 121 0.32 -14.51 5.12
CA LYS A 121 -1.08 -14.05 5.09
C LYS A 121 -1.65 -14.10 3.66
N GLU A 122 -0.88 -13.67 2.67
CA GLU A 122 -1.28 -13.73 1.26
C GLU A 122 -1.43 -15.17 0.75
N LEU A 123 -0.46 -16.03 1.03
CA LEU A 123 -0.54 -17.45 0.66
C LEU A 123 -1.76 -18.13 1.30
N SER A 124 -2.03 -17.83 2.57
CA SER A 124 -3.20 -18.35 3.28
C SER A 124 -4.52 -17.87 2.65
N MET A 125 -4.57 -16.64 2.16
CA MET A 125 -5.74 -16.09 1.46
C MET A 125 -5.97 -16.77 0.10
N VAL A 126 -4.89 -17.03 -0.65
CA VAL A 126 -4.95 -17.57 -2.02
C VAL A 126 -5.45 -19.00 -2.07
N GLU A 127 -5.18 -19.81 -1.04
CA GLU A 127 -5.61 -21.21 -1.01
C GLU A 127 -7.13 -21.41 -0.88
N ARG A 128 -7.90 -20.35 -0.53
CA ARG A 128 -9.38 -20.35 -0.48
C ARG A 128 -9.98 -21.56 0.26
N ASN A 129 -9.35 -21.98 1.35
CA ASN A 129 -9.78 -23.10 2.17
C ASN A 129 -9.91 -22.71 3.65
N GLU A 130 -10.61 -23.52 4.44
CA GLU A 130 -10.84 -23.23 5.86
C GLU A 130 -9.53 -23.14 6.68
N GLN A 131 -8.49 -23.89 6.29
CA GLN A 131 -7.18 -23.79 6.93
C GLN A 131 -6.50 -22.45 6.61
N GLY A 132 -6.61 -21.96 5.39
CA GLY A 132 -6.11 -20.64 4.99
C GLY A 132 -6.81 -19.51 5.72
N LYS A 133 -8.14 -19.60 5.90
CA LYS A 133 -8.89 -18.67 6.74
C LYS A 133 -8.44 -18.71 8.21
N ALA A 134 -8.21 -19.91 8.75
CA ALA A 134 -7.74 -20.10 10.12
C ALA A 134 -6.30 -19.58 10.33
N ALA A 135 -5.37 -19.91 9.43
CA ALA A 135 -3.99 -19.42 9.45
C ALA A 135 -3.95 -17.89 9.37
N ARG A 136 -4.73 -17.28 8.47
CA ARG A 136 -4.82 -15.83 8.35
C ARG A 136 -5.33 -15.17 9.64
N ARG A 137 -6.38 -15.72 10.27
CA ARG A 137 -6.88 -15.20 11.56
C ARG A 137 -5.83 -15.29 12.66
N TYR A 138 -5.11 -16.41 12.71
CA TYR A 138 -4.03 -16.60 13.68
C TYR A 138 -2.87 -15.60 13.47
N PHE A 139 -2.46 -15.34 12.23
CA PHE A 139 -1.43 -14.34 11.95
C PHE A 139 -1.85 -12.93 12.36
N ILE A 140 -3.10 -12.54 12.08
CA ILE A 140 -3.65 -11.24 12.52
C ILE A 140 -3.66 -11.16 14.06
N ASP A 141 -4.05 -12.23 14.74
CA ASP A 141 -4.05 -12.28 16.21
C ASP A 141 -2.63 -12.20 16.80
N CYS A 142 -1.62 -12.78 16.14
CA CYS A 142 -0.22 -12.61 16.52
C CYS A 142 0.24 -11.15 16.40
N GLU A 143 -0.12 -10.46 15.32
CA GLU A 143 0.18 -9.03 15.12
C GLU A 143 -0.50 -8.15 16.16
N GLU A 144 -1.77 -8.44 16.47
CA GLU A 144 -2.51 -7.72 17.51
C GLU A 144 -1.93 -7.94 18.92
N ARG A 145 -1.44 -9.14 19.23
CA ARG A 145 -0.79 -9.42 20.52
C ARG A 145 0.50 -8.65 20.69
N LEU A 146 1.34 -8.59 19.65
CA LEU A 146 2.53 -7.73 19.66
C LEU A 146 2.16 -6.27 19.90
N ARG A 147 1.10 -5.78 19.25
CA ARG A 147 0.59 -4.42 19.47
C ARG A 147 0.19 -4.15 20.94
N ARG A 148 -0.36 -5.15 21.65
CA ARG A 148 -0.79 -5.01 23.06
C ARG A 148 0.37 -5.15 24.06
N VAL A 149 1.34 -6.02 23.80
CA VAL A 149 2.40 -6.37 24.77
C VAL A 149 3.55 -5.37 24.73
N ALA A 150 3.90 -4.84 23.55
CA ALA A 150 5.02 -3.91 23.39
C ALA A 150 4.66 -2.75 22.45
N PRO A 151 3.76 -1.84 22.86
CA PRO A 151 3.32 -0.72 22.02
C PRO A 151 4.47 0.22 21.63
N GLU A 152 5.47 0.40 22.51
CA GLU A 152 6.65 1.23 22.22
C GLU A 152 7.55 0.58 21.15
N GLU A 153 7.86 -0.71 21.26
CA GLU A 153 8.66 -1.44 20.27
C GLU A 153 7.96 -1.54 18.92
N TYR A 154 6.64 -1.79 18.91
CA TYR A 154 5.84 -1.74 17.69
C TYR A 154 5.84 -0.35 17.06
N SER A 155 5.69 0.71 17.87
CA SER A 155 5.76 2.07 17.38
C SER A 155 7.15 2.42 16.83
N ALA A 156 8.22 1.94 17.46
CA ALA A 156 9.59 2.14 17.01
C ALA A 156 9.88 1.37 15.70
N ALA A 157 9.47 0.10 15.60
CA ALA A 157 9.59 -0.70 14.40
C ALA A 157 8.78 -0.12 13.23
N LEU A 158 7.57 0.38 13.51
CA LEU A 158 6.75 1.10 12.54
C LEU A 158 7.40 2.43 12.12
N MET A 159 7.99 3.16 13.07
CA MET A 159 8.73 4.41 12.78
C MET A 159 10.01 4.16 11.99
N ASP A 160 10.72 3.06 12.23
CA ASP A 160 11.91 2.66 11.46
C ASP A 160 11.53 2.12 10.09
N TRP A 161 10.44 1.36 9.96
CA TRP A 161 9.85 1.00 8.66
C TRP A 161 9.39 2.24 7.90
N ARG A 162 8.76 3.21 8.58
CA ARG A 162 8.37 4.52 8.03
C ARG A 162 9.59 5.31 7.58
N LYS A 163 10.63 5.42 8.42
CA LYS A 163 11.90 6.07 8.04
C LYS A 163 12.53 5.38 6.85
N ASN A 164 12.49 4.05 6.77
CA ASN A 164 13.03 3.31 5.63
C ASN A 164 12.19 3.46 4.36
N ARG A 165 10.85 3.57 4.47
CA ARG A 165 9.94 3.83 3.34
C ARG A 165 10.09 5.27 2.84
N VAL A 166 10.15 6.22 3.77
CA VAL A 166 10.45 7.62 3.49
C VAL A 166 11.85 7.72 2.90
N ALA A 167 12.88 7.12 3.50
CA ALA A 167 14.26 7.10 2.97
C ALA A 167 14.36 6.50 1.56
N ALA A 168 13.60 5.44 1.25
CA ALA A 168 13.53 4.88 -0.10
C ALA A 168 12.79 5.79 -1.11
N CYS A 169 11.92 6.69 -0.64
CA CYS A 169 11.35 7.80 -1.41
C CYS A 169 12.23 9.06 -1.40
N GLU A 170 13.11 9.20 -0.41
CA GLU A 170 14.07 10.29 -0.19
C GLU A 170 15.41 10.04 -0.89
N ASP A 171 15.45 9.23 -1.96
CA ASP A 171 16.46 9.34 -3.03
C ASP A 171 16.23 10.68 -3.76
N HIS A 172 16.31 11.77 -3.00
CA HIS A 172 16.22 13.13 -3.46
C HIS A 172 17.53 13.44 -4.14
N LYS A 173 17.48 13.67 -5.46
CA LYS A 173 18.51 14.47 -6.11
C LYS A 173 18.57 15.81 -5.38
N SER A 174 19.63 16.00 -4.62
CA SER A 174 19.95 17.29 -4.04
C SER A 174 20.08 18.29 -5.19
N MET A 175 19.62 19.53 -4.99
CA MET A 175 19.85 20.62 -5.97
C MET A 175 21.32 20.73 -6.38
N SER A 176 22.27 20.29 -5.55
CA SER A 176 23.70 20.20 -5.89
C SER A 176 24.00 19.32 -7.11
N GLU A 177 23.26 18.24 -7.34
CA GLU A 177 23.43 17.44 -8.56
C GLU A 177 22.93 18.18 -9.81
N ALA A 178 21.81 18.90 -9.70
CA ALA A 178 21.28 19.70 -10.81
C ALA A 178 22.16 20.92 -11.10
N VAL A 179 22.78 21.51 -10.08
CA VAL A 179 23.76 22.60 -10.21
C VAL A 179 25.06 22.13 -10.85
N ALA A 180 25.45 20.85 -10.64
CA ALA A 180 26.66 20.28 -11.25
C ALA A 180 26.63 20.32 -12.79
N ASP A 181 25.44 20.20 -13.39
CA ASP A 181 25.27 20.24 -14.84
C ASP A 181 25.17 21.66 -15.41
N ILE A 182 25.05 22.71 -14.57
CA ILE A 182 24.94 24.10 -15.04
C ILE A 182 26.26 24.51 -15.70
N GLY A 183 26.18 24.96 -16.95
CA GLY A 183 27.36 25.31 -17.75
C GLY A 183 27.86 24.18 -18.64
N GLU A 184 27.50 22.93 -18.32
CA GLU A 184 27.82 21.76 -19.13
C GLU A 184 26.84 21.56 -20.29
N ARG A 185 27.27 20.77 -21.28
CA ARG A 185 26.44 20.46 -22.47
C ARG A 185 25.09 19.84 -22.07
N GLU A 186 25.09 18.97 -21.06
CA GLU A 186 23.91 18.29 -20.53
C GLU A 186 22.91 19.31 -19.93
N GLY A 187 23.37 20.21 -19.06
CA GLY A 187 22.51 21.24 -18.46
C GLY A 187 21.90 22.19 -19.51
N TRP A 188 22.68 22.62 -20.50
CA TRP A 188 22.14 23.43 -21.60
C TRP A 188 21.13 22.68 -22.47
N ARG A 189 21.27 21.36 -22.62
CA ARG A 189 20.31 20.53 -23.35
C ARG A 189 18.99 20.47 -22.58
N THR A 190 19.05 20.25 -21.27
CA THR A 190 17.88 20.20 -20.39
C THR A 190 17.11 21.53 -20.39
N LEU A 191 17.80 22.66 -20.26
CA LEU A 191 17.17 23.99 -20.30
C LEU A 191 16.44 24.26 -21.61
N LYS A 192 17.06 23.92 -22.75
CA LYS A 192 16.41 24.07 -24.06
C LYS A 192 15.23 23.12 -24.25
N ALA A 193 15.33 21.89 -23.76
CA ALA A 193 14.23 20.93 -23.79
C ALA A 193 13.03 21.43 -22.94
N GLY A 194 13.31 22.16 -21.85
CA GLY A 194 12.31 22.87 -21.05
C GLY A 194 11.79 24.18 -21.66
N GLY A 195 12.19 24.54 -22.89
CA GLY A 195 11.70 25.72 -23.60
C GLY A 195 12.48 27.02 -23.35
N VAL A 196 13.59 26.97 -22.61
CA VAL A 196 14.43 28.15 -22.37
C VAL A 196 15.29 28.45 -23.60
N ASN A 197 15.18 29.66 -24.15
CA ASN A 197 16.03 30.12 -25.24
C ASN A 197 17.42 30.52 -24.73
N VAL A 198 18.41 29.67 -24.97
CA VAL A 198 19.81 29.91 -24.59
C VAL A 198 20.62 30.32 -25.81
N THR A 199 21.33 31.45 -25.72
CA THR A 199 22.26 31.96 -26.74
C THR A 199 23.25 30.89 -27.22
N THR A 200 23.74 30.97 -28.46
CA THR A 200 24.76 30.06 -29.02
C THR A 200 26.19 30.50 -28.76
N LYS A 201 26.41 31.75 -28.35
CA LYS A 201 27.74 32.30 -28.10
C LYS A 201 28.34 31.70 -26.82
N SER A 202 29.49 31.03 -26.95
CA SER A 202 30.16 30.32 -25.85
C SER A 202 30.51 31.25 -24.68
N THR A 203 31.01 32.45 -24.95
CA THR A 203 31.37 33.44 -23.92
C THR A 203 30.19 33.87 -23.07
N LEU A 204 29.03 34.11 -23.71
CA LEU A 204 27.81 34.52 -22.99
C LEU A 204 27.21 33.36 -22.20
N ARG A 205 27.32 32.11 -22.68
CA ARG A 205 26.93 30.93 -21.92
C ARG A 205 27.77 30.76 -20.66
N ALA A 206 29.09 30.98 -20.76
CA ALA A 206 29.97 30.89 -19.60
C ALA A 206 29.60 31.93 -18.52
N ILE A 207 29.33 33.17 -18.92
CA ILE A 207 28.86 34.23 -18.02
C ILE A 207 27.50 33.88 -17.40
N LEU A 208 26.57 33.37 -18.21
CA LEU A 208 25.25 32.95 -17.72
C LEU A 208 25.34 31.77 -16.75
N ALA A 209 26.21 30.79 -17.00
CA ALA A 209 26.43 29.67 -16.09
C ALA A 209 27.02 30.13 -14.75
N ASP A 210 28.05 30.98 -14.79
CA ASP A 210 28.65 31.55 -13.59
C ASP A 210 27.64 32.37 -12.81
N TRP A 211 26.80 33.15 -13.49
CA TRP A 211 25.67 33.83 -12.87
C TRP A 211 24.73 32.79 -12.24
N LEU A 212 24.14 31.86 -13.00
CA LEU A 212 23.19 30.84 -12.48
C LEU A 212 23.70 30.03 -11.28
N GLN A 213 25.00 29.72 -11.23
CA GLN A 213 25.59 29.00 -10.09
C GLN A 213 25.79 29.89 -8.85
N ARG A 214 26.01 31.20 -9.03
CA ARG A 214 26.27 32.16 -7.96
C ARG A 214 25.07 33.01 -7.56
N SER A 215 24.08 33.12 -8.44
CA SER A 215 22.89 33.94 -8.30
C SER A 215 21.72 33.07 -7.90
N GLY A 216 21.26 33.22 -6.67
CA GLY A 216 20.11 32.50 -6.12
C GLY A 216 20.16 32.51 -4.60
N SER A 217 19.06 32.16 -3.94
CA SER A 217 19.18 31.75 -2.54
C SER A 217 19.96 30.44 -2.52
N LEU A 218 20.97 30.33 -1.66
CA LEU A 218 21.62 29.05 -1.34
C LEU A 218 20.69 28.16 -0.48
N GLU A 219 19.38 28.38 -0.60
CA GLU A 219 18.37 27.63 0.11
C GLU A 219 18.34 26.22 -0.45
N ILE A 220 18.37 25.25 0.45
CA ILE A 220 18.41 23.85 0.08
C ILE A 220 16.97 23.38 -0.13
N TRP A 221 16.61 23.11 -1.39
CA TRP A 221 15.34 22.50 -1.76
C TRP A 221 15.44 20.97 -1.71
N ARG A 222 14.32 20.31 -1.39
CA ARG A 222 14.15 18.86 -1.56
C ARG A 222 13.33 18.58 -2.81
N VAL A 223 13.68 17.55 -3.58
CA VAL A 223 12.97 17.18 -4.81
C VAL A 223 12.23 15.87 -4.62
N ALA A 224 10.92 15.91 -4.37
CA ALA A 224 10.10 14.72 -4.19
C ALA A 224 9.78 14.04 -5.53
N GLN A 225 9.92 12.72 -5.58
CA GLN A 225 9.61 11.89 -6.76
C GLN A 225 8.24 11.20 -6.67
N ALA A 226 7.62 11.21 -5.48
CA ALA A 226 6.33 10.60 -5.21
C ALA A 226 5.39 11.60 -4.53
N THR A 227 4.09 11.33 -4.62
CA THR A 227 3.03 12.07 -3.94
C THR A 227 2.82 11.54 -2.52
N GLY A 228 1.81 12.06 -1.80
CA GLY A 228 1.50 11.66 -0.44
C GLY A 228 2.35 12.41 0.59
N TRP A 229 2.53 11.82 1.78
CA TRP A 229 3.34 12.45 2.83
C TRP A 229 4.83 12.38 2.51
N GLN A 230 5.43 13.54 2.22
CA GLN A 230 6.83 13.70 1.86
C GLN A 230 7.41 14.94 2.51
N CYS A 231 8.64 14.85 3.02
CA CYS A 231 9.37 16.01 3.54
C CYS A 231 8.60 16.84 4.60
N GLY A 232 7.70 16.22 5.37
CA GLY A 232 6.87 16.90 6.37
C GLY A 232 5.64 17.64 5.84
N ALA A 233 5.30 17.48 4.57
CA ALA A 233 4.08 18.01 3.95
C ALA A 233 3.38 16.92 3.12
N TYR A 234 2.13 17.17 2.74
CA TYR A 234 1.40 16.29 1.83
C TYR A 234 1.49 16.85 0.41
N ILE A 235 2.00 16.04 -0.54
CA ILE A 235 2.14 16.42 -1.94
C ILE A 235 0.99 15.78 -2.73
N MET A 236 0.16 16.62 -3.34
CA MET A 236 -0.93 16.23 -4.21
C MET A 236 -0.41 15.82 -5.60
N PRO A 237 -1.15 15.01 -6.38
CA PRO A 237 -0.68 14.54 -7.69
C PRO A 237 -0.62 15.61 -8.79
N ASP A 238 -1.25 16.76 -8.60
CA ASP A 238 -1.06 17.96 -9.41
C ASP A 238 0.15 18.80 -8.99
N GLY A 239 0.84 18.41 -7.90
CA GLY A 239 1.98 19.09 -7.33
C GLY A 239 1.63 20.14 -6.27
N GLU A 240 0.36 20.31 -5.90
CA GLU A 240 0.01 21.15 -4.76
C GLU A 240 0.63 20.58 -3.47
N ILE A 241 1.16 21.46 -2.62
CA ILE A 241 1.79 21.09 -1.35
C ILE A 241 0.91 21.59 -0.21
N ILE A 242 0.34 20.66 0.55
CA ILE A 242 -0.48 20.92 1.72
C ILE A 242 0.37 20.78 2.97
N GLY A 243 0.48 21.85 3.75
CA GLY A 243 1.28 21.91 4.98
C GLY A 243 2.50 22.81 4.84
N THR A 244 3.43 22.69 5.79
CA THR A 244 4.63 23.55 5.85
C THR A 244 5.87 22.67 6.04
N PRO A 245 6.55 22.27 4.95
CA PRO A 245 7.74 21.46 5.06
C PRO A 245 8.89 22.27 5.66
N GLU A 246 9.81 21.63 6.38
CA GLU A 246 10.97 22.29 7.02
C GLU A 246 11.92 22.93 6.01
N LYS A 247 11.99 22.35 4.80
CA LYS A 247 12.71 22.87 3.64
C LYS A 247 11.74 22.97 2.47
N PRO A 248 11.90 23.95 1.58
CA PRO A 248 11.08 24.01 0.38
C PRO A 248 11.17 22.71 -0.42
N VAL A 249 10.02 22.27 -0.94
CA VAL A 249 9.92 21.01 -1.69
C VAL A 249 9.47 21.31 -3.12
N LEU A 250 10.12 20.66 -4.08
CA LEU A 250 9.71 20.65 -5.47
C LEU A 250 9.26 19.23 -5.83
N PHE A 251 8.05 19.10 -6.37
CA PHE A 251 7.57 17.81 -6.86
C PHE A 251 7.96 17.63 -8.33
N ASN A 252 8.62 16.52 -8.65
CA ASN A 252 9.01 16.13 -10.00
C ASN A 252 8.43 14.75 -10.36
N GLY A 253 7.16 14.54 -10.03
CA GLY A 253 6.41 13.35 -10.46
C GLY A 253 5.54 13.66 -11.68
N ARG A 254 5.05 12.60 -12.33
CA ARG A 254 4.10 12.67 -13.44
C ARG A 254 2.89 11.80 -13.08
N SER A 255 1.70 12.37 -13.08
CA SER A 255 0.42 11.63 -13.09
C SER A 255 -0.32 11.96 -14.38
N ALA A 256 -0.90 10.96 -15.04
CA ALA A 256 -1.81 11.24 -16.15
C ALA A 256 -3.11 11.91 -15.67
N ALA A 257 -3.47 11.70 -14.40
CA ALA A 257 -4.67 12.25 -13.76
C ALA A 257 -4.45 13.62 -13.10
N ALA A 258 -3.23 14.20 -13.16
CA ALA A 258 -2.91 15.48 -12.53
C ALA A 258 -3.89 16.60 -12.88
N ALA A 259 -4.33 16.68 -14.15
CA ALA A 259 -5.29 17.68 -14.61
C ALA A 259 -6.71 17.50 -14.04
N GLY A 260 -7.02 16.33 -13.48
CA GLY A 260 -8.31 16.03 -12.87
C GLY A 260 -8.44 16.52 -11.42
N TYR A 261 -7.34 16.91 -10.78
CA TYR A 261 -7.35 17.51 -9.44
C TYR A 261 -7.77 18.98 -9.56
N VAL A 262 -9.05 19.24 -9.35
CA VAL A 262 -9.65 20.57 -9.49
C VAL A 262 -10.64 20.84 -8.37
N VAL A 263 -10.61 22.06 -7.82
CA VAL A 263 -11.53 22.47 -6.77
C VAL A 263 -12.77 23.13 -7.40
N LYS A 264 -13.95 22.61 -7.10
CA LYS A 264 -15.24 23.21 -7.50
C LYS A 264 -16.22 23.23 -6.34
N GLY A 265 -16.64 24.43 -5.94
CA GLY A 265 -17.55 24.64 -4.80
C GLY A 265 -16.79 24.76 -3.48
N THR A 266 -17.44 24.38 -2.39
CA THR A 266 -16.86 24.42 -1.03
C THR A 266 -17.11 23.09 -0.30
N PRO A 267 -16.37 22.78 0.77
CA PRO A 267 -16.62 21.59 1.58
C PRO A 267 -18.06 21.51 2.11
N GLU A 268 -18.66 22.64 2.50
CA GLU A 268 -20.05 22.72 2.97
C GLU A 268 -21.02 22.37 1.84
N SER A 269 -20.80 22.94 0.65
CA SER A 269 -21.61 22.64 -0.53
C SER A 269 -21.51 21.15 -0.90
N TRP A 270 -20.31 20.57 -0.88
CA TRP A 270 -20.12 19.14 -1.15
C TRP A 270 -20.83 18.26 -0.12
N ARG A 271 -20.73 18.61 1.17
CA ARG A 271 -21.42 17.90 2.26
C ARG A 271 -22.93 17.95 2.09
N ASP A 272 -23.48 19.12 1.82
CA ASP A 272 -24.92 19.36 1.80
C ASP A 272 -25.58 18.89 0.48
N SER A 273 -24.78 18.63 -0.56
CA SER A 273 -25.22 18.07 -1.84
C SER A 273 -24.85 16.60 -2.03
N VAL A 274 -23.57 16.25 -2.08
CA VAL A 274 -23.07 14.90 -2.40
C VAL A 274 -23.15 13.97 -1.18
N ALA A 275 -22.52 14.35 -0.06
CA ALA A 275 -22.44 13.49 1.13
C ALA A 275 -23.84 13.21 1.72
N ARG A 276 -24.72 14.23 1.71
CA ARG A 276 -26.10 14.10 2.18
C ARG A 276 -26.88 13.02 1.41
N LEU A 277 -26.66 12.90 0.09
CA LEU A 277 -27.32 11.89 -0.75
C LEU A 277 -26.77 10.48 -0.54
N ALA A 278 -25.50 10.36 -0.15
CA ALA A 278 -24.89 9.07 0.18
C ALA A 278 -25.36 8.48 1.52
N ARG A 279 -25.98 9.31 2.39
CA ARG A 279 -26.37 8.89 3.74
C ARG A 279 -27.36 7.71 3.70
N GLY A 280 -27.01 6.64 4.39
CA GLY A 280 -27.82 5.43 4.47
C GLY A 280 -27.54 4.41 3.35
N ASN A 281 -26.68 4.75 2.38
CA ASN A 281 -26.17 3.80 1.40
C ASN A 281 -24.78 3.28 1.85
N PRO A 282 -24.65 2.00 2.27
CA PRO A 282 -23.39 1.48 2.81
C PRO A 282 -22.23 1.55 1.82
N SER A 283 -22.47 1.29 0.53
CA SER A 283 -21.44 1.30 -0.50
C SER A 283 -20.89 2.69 -0.74
N MET A 284 -21.76 3.69 -0.90
CA MET A 284 -21.35 5.09 -1.10
C MET A 284 -20.65 5.64 0.14
N MET A 285 -21.17 5.34 1.34
CA MET A 285 -20.53 5.72 2.60
C MET A 285 -19.14 5.07 2.75
N ALA A 286 -18.99 3.80 2.36
CA ALA A 286 -17.69 3.12 2.36
C ALA A 286 -16.70 3.75 1.37
N GLY A 287 -17.16 4.10 0.17
CA GLY A 287 -16.34 4.82 -0.83
C GLY A 287 -15.85 6.18 -0.32
N ILE A 288 -16.74 6.98 0.28
CA ILE A 288 -16.38 8.25 0.93
C ILE A 288 -15.39 8.02 2.08
N GLY A 289 -15.65 7.03 2.94
CA GLY A 289 -14.80 6.70 4.06
C GLY A 289 -13.39 6.30 3.63
N ALA A 290 -13.27 5.47 2.60
CA ALA A 290 -11.98 5.07 2.04
C ALA A 290 -11.21 6.26 1.44
N ALA A 291 -11.91 7.13 0.70
CA ALA A 291 -11.33 8.33 0.13
C ALA A 291 -10.79 9.28 1.21
N LEU A 292 -11.53 9.50 2.30
CA LEU A 292 -11.08 10.33 3.43
C LEU A 292 -9.99 9.66 4.27
N ALA A 293 -9.99 8.33 4.35
CA ALA A 293 -9.00 7.57 5.11
C ALA A 293 -7.64 7.53 4.41
N ALA A 294 -7.60 7.58 3.06
CA ALA A 294 -6.37 7.46 2.28
C ALA A 294 -5.20 8.34 2.77
N PRO A 295 -5.35 9.68 2.93
CA PRO A 295 -4.27 10.54 3.42
C PRO A 295 -3.96 10.33 4.90
N LEU A 296 -4.86 9.70 5.66
CA LEU A 296 -4.69 9.48 7.09
C LEU A 296 -4.07 8.12 7.41
N ILE A 297 -4.07 7.17 6.47
CA ILE A 297 -3.74 5.77 6.74
C ILE A 297 -2.28 5.61 7.16
N GLY A 298 -1.37 6.29 6.44
CA GLY A 298 0.05 6.32 6.75
C GLY A 298 0.32 6.96 8.11
N LEU A 299 -0.41 8.02 8.46
CA LEU A 299 -0.31 8.71 9.76
C LEU A 299 -0.81 7.83 10.91
N ALA A 300 -1.93 7.13 10.69
CA ALA A 300 -2.53 6.20 11.64
C ALA A 300 -1.69 4.92 11.83
N GLY A 301 -0.72 4.66 10.94
CA GLY A 301 0.14 3.48 11.04
C GLY A 301 -0.53 2.21 10.57
N ALA A 302 -1.50 2.35 9.66
CA ALA A 302 -2.19 1.25 9.02
C ALA A 302 -1.69 1.06 7.60
N ASP A 303 -1.83 -0.16 7.09
CA ASP A 303 -1.50 -0.50 5.71
C ASP A 303 -2.56 0.01 4.74
N GLY A 304 -2.12 0.31 3.52
CA GLY A 304 -3.02 0.59 2.40
C GLY A 304 -3.99 -0.59 2.16
N PHE A 305 -5.21 -0.28 1.73
CA PHE A 305 -6.20 -1.29 1.38
C PHE A 305 -6.92 -0.93 0.09
N GLY A 306 -7.49 -1.95 -0.58
CA GLY A 306 -8.39 -1.80 -1.71
C GLY A 306 -9.81 -2.20 -1.32
N ILE A 307 -10.81 -1.48 -1.86
CA ILE A 307 -12.22 -1.88 -1.79
C ILE A 307 -12.65 -2.28 -3.20
N HIS A 308 -13.12 -3.51 -3.35
CA HIS A 308 -13.68 -4.00 -4.60
C HIS A 308 -15.20 -4.12 -4.48
N PHE A 309 -15.92 -3.26 -5.19
CA PHE A 309 -17.37 -3.34 -5.32
C PHE A 309 -17.73 -4.34 -6.43
N TYR A 310 -18.25 -5.50 -6.07
CA TYR A 310 -18.68 -6.54 -7.01
C TYR A 310 -20.21 -6.67 -7.00
N GLU A 311 -20.84 -6.37 -8.13
CA GLU A 311 -22.30 -6.45 -8.30
C GLU A 311 -22.65 -6.44 -9.80
N GLN A 312 -23.90 -6.78 -10.16
CA GLN A 312 -24.40 -6.64 -11.53
C GLN A 312 -24.20 -5.22 -12.11
N SER A 313 -24.25 -5.11 -13.43
CA SER A 313 -24.21 -3.80 -14.09
C SER A 313 -25.34 -2.90 -13.58
N SER A 314 -25.10 -1.59 -13.55
CA SER A 314 -26.06 -0.57 -13.09
C SER A 314 -26.39 -0.55 -11.60
N SER A 315 -25.68 -1.31 -10.75
CA SER A 315 -25.89 -1.30 -9.29
C SER A 315 -25.22 -0.13 -8.54
N GLY A 316 -24.74 0.90 -9.26
CA GLY A 316 -24.15 2.10 -8.65
C GLY A 316 -22.65 2.02 -8.30
N LYS A 317 -21.91 1.06 -8.88
CA LYS A 317 -20.44 0.93 -8.69
C LYS A 317 -19.68 2.18 -9.13
N THR A 318 -19.83 2.54 -10.40
CA THR A 318 -19.23 3.76 -10.98
C THR A 318 -19.70 5.01 -10.24
N THR A 319 -20.96 5.07 -9.80
CA THR A 319 -21.47 6.19 -8.99
C THR A 319 -20.75 6.27 -7.65
N THR A 320 -20.52 5.15 -6.97
CA THR A 320 -19.79 5.08 -5.70
C THR A 320 -18.34 5.54 -5.89
N ALA A 321 -17.66 5.06 -6.94
CA ALA A 321 -16.32 5.50 -7.30
C ALA A 321 -16.29 7.01 -7.59
N ASN A 322 -17.26 7.53 -8.35
CA ASN A 322 -17.32 8.95 -8.67
C ASN A 322 -17.53 9.84 -7.44
N ILE A 323 -18.39 9.41 -6.52
CA ILE A 323 -18.60 10.12 -5.26
C ILE A 323 -17.28 10.17 -4.47
N ALA A 324 -16.55 9.05 -4.38
CA ALA A 324 -15.25 9.00 -3.71
C ALA A 324 -14.22 9.91 -4.40
N SER A 325 -14.11 9.85 -5.72
CA SER A 325 -13.17 10.70 -6.50
C SER A 325 -13.50 12.19 -6.41
N SER A 326 -14.78 12.55 -6.24
CA SER A 326 -15.20 13.95 -6.16
C SER A 326 -14.66 14.72 -4.95
N LEU A 327 -14.11 14.01 -3.95
CA LEU A 327 -13.37 14.63 -2.84
C LEU A 327 -12.02 15.23 -3.29
N TYR A 328 -11.46 14.71 -4.39
CA TYR A 328 -10.15 15.10 -4.90
C TYR A 328 -10.21 15.95 -6.16
N GLY A 329 -11.27 15.80 -6.96
CA GLY A 329 -11.40 16.56 -8.20
C GLY A 329 -12.50 16.04 -9.12
N GLU A 330 -12.32 16.20 -10.43
CA GLU A 330 -13.30 15.80 -11.44
C GLU A 330 -13.28 14.27 -11.64
N PRO A 331 -14.36 13.54 -11.32
CA PRO A 331 -14.34 12.09 -11.32
C PRO A 331 -13.97 11.43 -12.64
N ASP A 332 -14.44 11.99 -13.77
CA ASP A 332 -14.17 11.42 -15.10
C ASP A 332 -12.70 11.60 -15.51
N ALA A 333 -12.08 12.71 -15.10
CA ALA A 333 -10.65 12.97 -15.36
C ALA A 333 -9.73 12.17 -14.42
N LEU A 334 -10.20 11.85 -13.21
CA LEU A 334 -9.47 11.05 -12.22
C LEU A 334 -9.66 9.54 -12.41
N ARG A 335 -10.65 9.09 -13.20
CA ARG A 335 -10.96 7.67 -13.37
C ARG A 335 -9.86 6.97 -14.17
N LEU A 336 -9.29 5.93 -13.57
CA LEU A 336 -8.33 5.05 -14.22
C LEU A 336 -9.00 3.75 -14.67
N THR A 337 -8.42 3.09 -15.67
CA THR A 337 -8.93 1.82 -16.21
C THR A 337 -8.01 0.66 -15.84
N TRP A 338 -8.62 -0.49 -15.53
CA TRP A 338 -7.88 -1.73 -15.28
C TRP A 338 -7.17 -2.29 -16.53
N PHE A 339 -7.53 -1.81 -17.73
CA PHE A 339 -6.95 -2.26 -19.00
C PHE A 339 -5.59 -1.63 -19.33
N GLY A 340 -4.94 -0.99 -18.35
CA GLY A 340 -3.59 -0.44 -18.48
C GLY A 340 -2.49 -1.51 -18.51
N THR A 341 -1.29 -1.12 -18.94
CA THR A 341 -0.10 -1.96 -18.73
C THR A 341 0.23 -2.04 -17.24
N ALA A 342 0.84 -3.14 -16.79
CA ALA A 342 1.27 -3.27 -15.39
C ALA A 342 2.17 -2.11 -14.93
N LEU A 343 3.04 -1.62 -15.84
CA LEU A 343 3.86 -0.44 -15.59
C LEU A 343 3.02 0.84 -15.46
N GLY A 344 2.00 1.01 -16.30
CA GLY A 344 1.07 2.14 -16.21
C GLY A 344 0.31 2.17 -14.89
N ILE A 345 -0.22 1.03 -14.46
CA ILE A 345 -0.91 0.89 -13.16
C ILE A 345 0.07 1.16 -12.00
N ALA A 346 1.29 0.64 -12.07
CA ALA A 346 2.30 0.90 -11.04
C ALA A 346 2.70 2.38 -10.96
N ASN A 347 2.81 3.06 -12.10
CA ASN A 347 3.10 4.50 -12.14
C ASN A 347 1.96 5.32 -11.54
N GLU A 348 0.70 4.99 -11.86
CA GLU A 348 -0.45 5.68 -11.24
C GLU A 348 -0.58 5.36 -9.75
N ALA A 349 -0.28 4.13 -9.33
CA ALA A 349 -0.23 3.79 -7.90
C ALA A 349 0.84 4.60 -7.16
N ALA A 350 2.02 4.80 -7.77
CA ALA A 350 3.07 5.67 -7.22
C ALA A 350 2.65 7.14 -7.20
N ALA A 351 1.84 7.57 -8.18
CA ALA A 351 1.26 8.91 -8.23
C ALA A 351 0.07 9.11 -7.28
N HIS A 352 -0.51 8.04 -6.74
CA HIS A 352 -1.56 8.06 -5.73
C HIS A 352 -1.07 7.52 -4.37
N ASN A 353 0.18 7.80 -4.01
CA ASN A 353 0.71 7.42 -2.71
C ASN A 353 0.00 8.20 -1.60
N ASP A 354 -0.42 7.48 -0.55
CA ASP A 354 -1.33 7.97 0.50
C ASP A 354 -2.62 8.65 -0.04
N GLY A 355 -3.05 8.31 -1.27
CA GLY A 355 -4.20 8.91 -1.94
C GLY A 355 -5.19 7.87 -2.49
N LEU A 356 -6.41 8.31 -2.81
CA LEU A 356 -7.39 7.45 -3.48
C LEU A 356 -6.97 7.19 -4.94
N MET A 357 -6.93 5.92 -5.34
CA MET A 357 -6.77 5.49 -6.73
C MET A 357 -8.06 4.82 -7.23
N PRO A 358 -8.95 5.53 -7.94
CA PRO A 358 -10.19 4.96 -8.46
C PRO A 358 -9.94 4.16 -9.75
N LEU A 359 -10.18 2.85 -9.70
CA LEU A 359 -10.09 1.95 -10.86
C LEU A 359 -11.50 1.50 -11.28
N ASP A 360 -11.86 1.68 -12.56
CA ASP A 360 -13.14 1.19 -13.12
C ASP A 360 -12.92 0.29 -14.34
N GLU A 361 -13.83 -0.66 -14.53
CA GLU A 361 -13.87 -1.61 -15.65
C GLU A 361 -14.75 -1.07 -16.78
N VAL A 362 -14.38 0.06 -17.41
CA VAL A 362 -15.17 0.55 -18.55
C VAL A 362 -14.63 -0.01 -19.85
N GLY A 363 -15.15 -1.18 -20.24
CA GLY A 363 -14.97 -1.75 -21.58
C GLY A 363 -15.14 -3.26 -21.64
N GLN A 364 -16.32 -3.73 -22.07
CA GLN A 364 -16.47 -5.09 -22.61
C GLN A 364 -15.54 -5.23 -23.83
N GLY A 365 -14.43 -5.94 -23.70
CA GLY A 365 -13.53 -6.13 -24.84
C GLY A 365 -12.21 -6.87 -24.63
N ALA A 366 -11.87 -7.30 -23.41
CA ALA A 366 -10.66 -8.09 -23.20
C ALA A 366 -11.00 -9.54 -22.82
N ASP A 367 -10.44 -10.46 -23.58
CA ASP A 367 -10.46 -11.91 -23.35
C ASP A 367 -10.01 -12.23 -21.91
N PRO A 368 -10.76 -13.02 -21.12
CA PRO A 368 -10.40 -13.40 -19.74
C PRO A 368 -8.98 -13.96 -19.59
N ASP A 369 -8.41 -14.56 -20.64
CA ASP A 369 -7.04 -15.09 -20.64
C ASP A 369 -5.96 -13.99 -20.62
N SER A 370 -6.28 -12.77 -21.04
CA SER A 370 -5.36 -11.62 -20.98
C SER A 370 -5.20 -11.06 -19.56
N VAL A 371 -6.16 -11.32 -18.68
CA VAL A 371 -6.18 -10.88 -17.28
C VAL A 371 -5.26 -11.74 -16.41
N ALA A 372 -4.99 -12.99 -16.82
CA ALA A 372 -4.20 -13.95 -16.05
C ALA A 372 -2.71 -14.04 -16.47
N ASN A 373 -2.32 -13.50 -17.63
CA ASN A 373 -0.96 -13.65 -18.17
C ASN A 373 -0.47 -12.40 -18.95
N PRO A 374 0.25 -11.46 -18.30
CA PRO A 374 0.77 -10.26 -18.98
C PRO A 374 1.89 -10.53 -20.00
N THR A 375 2.39 -11.76 -20.14
CA THR A 375 3.59 -12.09 -20.96
C THR A 375 3.33 -13.11 -22.09
N GLY A 376 2.10 -13.24 -22.57
CA GLY A 376 1.72 -14.26 -23.55
C GLY A 376 1.67 -13.83 -25.02
N LYS A 377 2.77 -13.36 -25.63
CA LYS A 377 2.89 -13.35 -27.11
C LYS A 377 4.11 -14.14 -27.57
N ARG A 378 3.90 -15.44 -27.80
CA ARG A 378 4.73 -16.21 -28.74
C ARG A 378 4.29 -15.85 -30.15
N THR A 379 4.91 -14.85 -30.75
CA THR A 379 4.82 -14.65 -32.19
C THR A 379 5.60 -15.77 -32.85
N ARG A 380 4.89 -16.73 -33.47
CA ARG A 380 5.51 -17.62 -34.46
C ARG A 380 5.89 -16.78 -35.65
N LEU A 381 7.19 -16.66 -35.92
CA LEU A 381 7.70 -16.30 -37.23
C LEU A 381 7.40 -17.47 -38.17
N SER A 382 6.62 -17.22 -39.21
CA SER A 382 6.55 -18.06 -40.39
C SER A 382 6.70 -17.18 -41.61
N ALA A 383 7.81 -17.42 -42.32
CA ALA A 383 8.21 -17.02 -43.69
C ALA A 383 7.96 -15.56 -44.10
#